data_AF-A0A9D2HJT7-F1
#
_entry.id   AF-A0A9D2HJT7-F1
#
_cell.length_a   1.000
_cell.length_b   1.000
_cell.length_c   1.000
_cell.angle_alpha   90.00
_cell.angle_beta   90.00
_cell.angle_gamma   90.00
#
_symmetry.space_group_name_H-M   'P 1'
#
loop_
_entity.id
_entity.type
_entity.pdbx_description
1 polymer ?
#
loop_
_entity_poly.entity_id
_entity_poly.type
_entity_poly.pdbx_seq_one_letter_code
_entity_poly.pdbx_strand_id
1 'polypeptide(L)'
;MMKTKDLPEITSALYEKLKADGYSATVLDNTRWILGHFENYCRKNGIPEITVPVAAVFVQDCFGFDYYNLTARMQSVLRRPLMILIEFEESGNHLKTHQKGSTTEIPLIYRELFLEYRDVINTTSLSQNSKERKLWIFAKYFGYLEQKGILKTTDIPFQAAHEYINSLTSFAPATIRCIKTVLREIYDWMFSRSYTPYSGRQIFPMIRKDPRNKLLSYYSKEEIGQILSCIDTETPSGKCAYSMICLLAYLGMRAGDMIRLKFSDINWETGTIHYQQQKTGNPLSLPLTDEVKYPLLDYIKNGRHESADPEYIFVTMYAPYTKF
;
A
#
# COMPACT_ATOMS: atom_id res chain seq x y z
N MET A 1 13.94 16.02 -15.89
CA MET A 1 14.45 17.16 -15.10
C MET A 1 13.80 18.38 -15.70
N MET A 2 12.75 18.85 -15.02
CA MET A 2 11.86 19.89 -15.51
C MET A 2 12.56 21.25 -15.47
N LYS A 3 12.58 21.98 -16.59
CA LYS A 3 13.11 23.35 -16.61
C LYS A 3 12.06 24.31 -16.09
N THR A 4 12.47 25.28 -15.28
CA THR A 4 11.56 26.27 -14.68
C THR A 4 10.77 27.08 -15.71
N LYS A 5 11.33 27.28 -16.91
CA LYS A 5 10.65 27.97 -18.02
C LYS A 5 9.46 27.21 -18.60
N ASP A 6 9.44 25.88 -18.46
CA ASP A 6 8.40 25.00 -19.01
C ASP A 6 7.27 24.77 -17.97
N LEU A 7 7.46 25.24 -16.73
CA LEU A 7 6.53 25.07 -15.62
C LEU A 7 5.11 25.60 -15.89
N PRO A 8 4.89 26.77 -16.52
CA PRO A 8 3.53 27.26 -16.81
C PRO A 8 2.73 26.33 -17.74
N GLU A 9 3.41 25.73 -18.72
CA GLU A 9 2.79 24.80 -19.67
C GLU A 9 2.44 23.49 -18.97
N ILE A 10 3.39 22.94 -18.19
CA ILE A 10 3.22 21.68 -17.47
C ILE A 10 2.13 21.78 -16.39
N THR A 11 2.10 22.89 -15.64
CA THR A 11 1.07 23.13 -14.62
C THR A 11 -0.33 23.27 -15.24
N SER A 12 -0.44 23.87 -16.42
CA SER A 12 -1.70 23.97 -17.16
C SER A 12 -2.17 22.60 -17.64
N ALA A 13 -1.28 21.80 -18.22
CA ALA A 13 -1.60 20.42 -18.63
C ALA A 13 -1.99 19.52 -17.45
N LEU A 14 -1.28 19.66 -16.32
CA LEU A 14 -1.61 18.96 -15.08
C LEU A 14 -3.00 19.36 -14.56
N TYR A 15 -3.35 20.64 -14.61
CA TYR A 15 -4.66 21.11 -14.16
C TYR A 15 -5.80 20.50 -14.97
N GLU A 16 -5.67 20.47 -16.30
CA GLU A 16 -6.65 19.81 -17.17
C GLU A 16 -6.74 18.30 -16.89
N LYS A 17 -5.60 17.66 -16.62
CA LYS A 17 -5.57 16.25 -16.21
C LYS A 17 -6.32 16.00 -14.90
N LEU A 18 -6.06 16.80 -13.85
CA LEU A 18 -6.75 16.68 -12.57
C LEU A 18 -8.25 16.97 -12.70
N LYS A 19 -8.63 17.89 -13.57
CA LYS A 19 -10.05 18.17 -13.87
C LYS A 19 -10.71 16.98 -14.56
N ALA A 20 -10.05 16.39 -15.57
CA ALA A 20 -10.53 15.20 -16.27
C ALA A 20 -10.66 13.99 -15.33
N ASP A 21 -9.78 13.89 -14.33
CA ASP A 21 -9.81 12.84 -13.32
C ASP A 21 -10.87 13.05 -12.21
N GLY A 22 -11.62 14.15 -12.26
CA GLY A 22 -12.77 14.42 -11.40
C GLY A 22 -12.45 15.04 -10.04
N TYR A 23 -11.28 15.66 -9.87
CA TYR A 23 -10.91 16.30 -8.59
C TYR A 23 -11.82 17.49 -8.25
N SER A 24 -12.16 17.61 -6.96
CA SER A 24 -13.02 18.70 -6.46
C SER A 24 -12.40 20.09 -6.69
N ALA A 25 -13.24 21.12 -6.83
CA ALA A 25 -12.82 22.52 -6.99
C ALA A 25 -11.81 22.96 -5.91
N THR A 26 -12.06 22.61 -4.64
CA THR A 26 -11.14 22.93 -3.54
C THR A 26 -9.74 22.34 -3.72
N VAL A 27 -9.63 21.11 -4.23
CA VAL A 27 -8.33 20.47 -4.49
C VAL A 27 -7.63 21.15 -5.68
N LEU A 28 -8.39 21.49 -6.72
CA LEU A 28 -7.90 22.20 -7.89
C LEU A 28 -7.37 23.60 -7.53
N ASP A 29 -8.10 24.34 -6.68
CA ASP A 29 -7.72 25.68 -6.21
C ASP A 29 -6.47 25.63 -5.32
N ASN A 30 -6.42 24.67 -4.38
CA ASN A 30 -5.23 24.46 -3.55
C ASN A 30 -3.99 24.10 -4.39
N THR A 31 -4.17 23.25 -5.41
CA THR A 31 -3.09 22.87 -6.33
C THR A 31 -2.60 24.10 -7.10
N ARG A 32 -3.51 24.89 -7.67
CA ARG A 32 -3.17 26.13 -8.39
C ARG A 32 -2.41 27.11 -7.49
N TRP A 33 -2.89 27.29 -6.26
CA TRP A 33 -2.27 28.21 -5.31
C TRP A 33 -0.83 27.80 -4.96
N ILE A 34 -0.62 26.52 -4.60
CA ILE A 34 0.72 26.01 -4.25
C ILE A 34 1.67 26.09 -5.43
N LEU A 35 1.25 25.60 -6.61
CA LEU A 35 2.13 25.55 -7.78
C LEU A 35 2.48 26.95 -8.29
N GLY A 36 1.56 27.90 -8.21
CA GLY A 36 1.85 29.31 -8.53
C GLY A 36 2.83 29.95 -7.53
N HIS A 37 2.72 29.62 -6.23
CA HIS A 37 3.68 30.09 -5.23
C HIS A 37 5.07 29.49 -5.47
N PHE A 38 5.12 28.21 -5.82
CA PHE A 38 6.36 27.51 -6.14
C PHE A 38 7.03 28.05 -7.41
N GLU A 39 6.26 28.35 -8.45
CA GLU A 39 6.74 28.98 -9.68
C GLU A 39 7.39 30.34 -9.40
N ASN A 40 6.72 31.19 -8.62
CA ASN A 40 7.24 32.49 -8.23
C ASN A 40 8.51 32.36 -7.38
N TYR A 41 8.56 31.38 -6.47
CA TYR A 41 9.73 31.07 -5.69
C TYR A 41 10.92 30.67 -6.58
N CYS A 42 10.72 29.78 -7.54
CA CYS A 42 11.77 29.34 -8.47
C CYS A 42 12.29 30.49 -9.33
N ARG A 43 11.40 31.36 -9.84
CA ARG A 43 11.80 32.55 -10.63
C ARG A 43 12.59 33.55 -9.79
N LYS A 44 12.11 33.87 -8.59
CA LYS A 44 12.75 34.85 -7.69
C LYS A 44 14.16 34.43 -7.29
N ASN A 45 14.37 33.13 -7.07
CA ASN A 45 15.65 32.58 -6.66
C ASN A 45 16.53 32.11 -7.84
N GLY A 46 16.11 32.35 -9.09
CA GLY A 46 16.88 31.99 -10.28
C GLY A 46 17.12 30.48 -10.44
N ILE A 47 16.21 29.65 -9.95
CA ILE A 47 16.33 28.19 -9.99
C ILE A 47 16.07 27.70 -11.43
N PRO A 48 17.04 27.09 -12.12
CA PRO A 48 16.89 26.73 -13.53
C PRO A 48 16.17 25.39 -13.73
N GLU A 49 16.31 24.47 -12.77
CA GLU A 49 15.80 23.10 -12.84
C GLU A 49 15.03 22.75 -11.57
N ILE A 50 13.87 22.13 -11.76
CA ILE A 50 12.97 21.73 -10.70
C ILE A 50 13.20 20.25 -10.39
N THR A 51 13.48 19.99 -9.12
CA THR A 51 13.75 18.65 -8.58
C THR A 51 13.10 18.49 -7.21
N VAL A 52 13.03 17.25 -6.70
CA VAL A 52 12.49 16.99 -5.35
C VAL A 52 13.22 17.78 -4.26
N PRO A 53 14.57 17.88 -4.24
CA PRO A 53 15.28 18.74 -3.29
C PRO A 53 14.86 20.22 -3.35
N VAL A 54 14.60 20.77 -4.54
CA VAL A 54 14.12 22.16 -4.68
C VAL A 54 12.74 22.33 -4.05
N ALA A 55 11.83 21.37 -4.28
CA ALA A 55 10.51 21.37 -3.64
C ALA A 55 10.62 21.26 -2.11
N ALA A 56 11.59 20.49 -1.61
CA ALA A 56 11.84 20.37 -0.17
C ALA A 56 12.32 21.68 0.45
N VAL A 57 13.25 22.38 -0.20
CA VAL A 57 13.73 23.70 0.24
C VAL A 57 12.60 24.73 0.21
N PHE A 58 11.81 24.79 -0.87
CA PHE A 58 10.65 25.68 -0.96
C PHE A 58 9.68 25.48 0.21
N VAL A 59 9.35 24.22 0.52
CA VAL A 59 8.43 23.91 1.61
C VAL A 59 8.99 24.31 2.97
N GLN A 60 10.28 24.07 3.19
CA GLN A 60 10.96 24.51 4.41
C GLN A 60 10.96 26.04 4.53
N ASP A 61 11.27 26.77 3.46
CA ASP A 61 11.42 28.23 3.48
C ASP A 61 10.08 28.97 3.57
N CYS A 62 9.05 28.47 2.88
CA CYS A 62 7.74 29.14 2.81
C CYS A 62 6.76 28.67 3.89
N PHE A 63 6.88 27.44 4.38
CA PHE A 63 5.91 26.84 5.31
C PHE A 63 6.54 26.26 6.59
N GLY A 64 7.87 26.20 6.70
CA GLY A 64 8.57 25.85 7.94
C GLY A 64 8.47 24.38 8.34
N PHE A 65 8.27 23.45 7.40
CA PHE A 65 8.21 22.02 7.71
C PHE A 65 9.08 21.14 6.83
N ASP A 66 9.49 19.99 7.38
CA ASP A 66 10.28 18.99 6.67
C ASP A 66 9.42 18.25 5.63
N TYR A 67 9.76 18.44 4.36
CA TYR A 67 9.15 17.79 3.21
C TYR A 67 9.09 16.25 3.33
N TYR A 68 10.13 15.65 3.89
CA TYR A 68 10.28 14.19 4.00
C TYR A 68 9.66 13.63 5.28
N ASN A 69 9.44 14.47 6.29
CA ASN A 69 8.92 14.06 7.58
C ASN A 69 7.72 14.89 8.04
N LEU A 70 6.54 14.52 7.52
CA LEU A 70 5.29 15.18 7.84
C LEU A 70 4.77 14.77 9.22
N THR A 71 4.42 15.76 10.04
CA THR A 71 3.87 15.62 11.38
C THR A 71 2.38 16.00 11.46
N ALA A 72 1.85 16.73 10.48
CA ALA A 72 0.46 17.19 10.47
C ALA A 72 -0.24 16.97 9.12
N ARG A 73 -1.56 16.76 9.15
CA ARG A 73 -2.38 16.51 7.95
C ARG A 73 -2.26 17.63 6.91
N MET A 74 -2.21 18.89 7.35
CA MET A 74 -2.12 20.04 6.46
C MET A 74 -0.81 20.03 5.64
N GLN A 75 0.28 19.55 6.22
CA GLN A 75 1.57 19.45 5.52
C GLN A 75 1.48 18.50 4.31
N SER A 76 0.70 17.41 4.41
CA SER A 76 0.41 16.54 3.27
C SER A 76 -0.37 17.26 2.17
N VAL A 77 -1.31 18.15 2.53
CA VAL A 77 -2.09 18.93 1.56
C VAL A 77 -1.19 19.91 0.80
N LEU A 78 -0.27 20.58 1.50
CA LEU A 78 0.68 21.51 0.90
C LEU A 78 1.76 20.80 0.05
N ARG A 79 2.21 19.61 0.48
CA ARG A 79 3.24 18.83 -0.23
C ARG A 79 2.73 18.16 -1.51
N ARG A 80 1.51 17.63 -1.48
CA ARG A 80 0.98 16.75 -2.55
C ARG A 80 0.99 17.40 -3.95
N PRO A 81 0.63 18.69 -4.14
CA PRO A 81 0.73 19.34 -5.45
C PRO A 81 2.14 19.27 -6.06
N LEU A 82 3.19 19.44 -5.25
CA LEU A 82 4.58 19.40 -5.69
C LEU A 82 5.00 18.00 -6.13
N MET A 83 4.59 16.96 -5.39
CA MET A 83 4.83 15.57 -5.75
C MET A 83 4.16 15.22 -7.08
N ILE A 84 2.87 15.56 -7.20
CA ILE A 84 2.07 15.29 -8.41
C ILE A 84 2.68 15.99 -9.63
N LEU A 85 3.16 17.22 -9.48
CA LEU A 85 3.80 17.97 -10.55
C LEU A 85 5.06 17.25 -11.08
N ILE A 86 5.93 16.79 -10.18
CA ILE A 86 7.16 16.08 -10.56
C ILE A 86 6.82 14.74 -11.24
N GLU A 87 5.88 13.98 -10.68
CA GLU A 87 5.40 12.71 -11.27
C GLU A 87 4.79 12.89 -12.66
N PHE A 88 4.04 13.99 -12.84
CA PHE A 88 3.38 14.31 -14.10
C PHE A 88 4.37 14.74 -15.19
N GLU A 89 5.44 15.46 -14.85
CA GLU A 89 6.52 15.73 -15.81
C GLU A 89 7.18 14.45 -16.29
N GLU A 90 7.45 13.52 -15.38
CA GLU A 90 8.16 12.27 -15.71
C GLU A 90 7.30 11.30 -16.52
N SER A 91 6.00 11.22 -16.24
CA SER A 91 5.15 10.12 -16.75
C SER A 91 3.89 10.56 -17.51
N GLY A 92 3.54 11.85 -17.51
CA GLY A 92 2.26 12.34 -18.01
C GLY A 92 1.05 11.90 -17.15
N ASN A 93 1.31 11.32 -15.97
CA ASN A 93 0.29 10.84 -15.04
C ASN A 93 0.76 11.07 -13.58
N HIS A 94 -0.09 10.80 -12.60
CA HIS A 94 0.26 11.00 -11.19
C HIS A 94 -0.17 9.83 -10.31
N LEU A 95 0.51 9.64 -9.17
CA LEU A 95 0.11 8.62 -8.21
C LEU A 95 -1.18 9.00 -7.50
N LYS A 96 -1.99 7.98 -7.16
CA LYS A 96 -3.25 8.15 -6.44
C LYS A 96 -3.01 8.52 -4.97
N THR A 97 -2.04 7.85 -4.35
CA THR A 97 -1.68 8.00 -2.93
C THR A 97 -0.17 8.02 -2.74
N HIS A 98 0.32 8.95 -1.93
CA HIS A 98 1.73 9.12 -1.59
C HIS A 98 2.01 8.64 -0.16
N GLN A 99 1.73 7.36 0.12
CA GLN A 99 2.08 6.79 1.42
C GLN A 99 3.61 6.74 1.58
N LYS A 100 4.11 7.00 2.79
CA LYS A 100 5.54 6.92 3.09
C LYS A 100 5.98 5.47 2.91
N GLY A 101 6.77 5.20 1.87
CA GLY A 101 7.43 3.91 1.73
C GLY A 101 8.37 3.68 2.93
N SER A 102 8.39 2.47 3.47
CA SER A 102 9.44 2.06 4.41
C SER A 102 10.70 1.80 3.59
N THR A 103 11.55 2.81 3.38
CA THR A 103 12.89 2.58 2.86
C THR A 103 13.72 1.87 3.93
N THR A 104 14.06 0.61 3.67
CA THR A 104 15.06 -0.10 4.48
C THR A 104 16.38 -0.03 3.71
N GLU A 105 17.36 0.65 4.30
CA GLU A 105 18.72 0.65 3.76
C GLU A 105 19.34 -0.75 3.90
N ILE A 106 20.07 -1.14 2.86
CA ILE A 106 20.78 -2.41 2.81
C ILE A 106 22.27 -2.10 2.96
N PRO A 107 22.96 -2.70 3.95
CA PRO A 107 24.41 -2.59 4.09
C PRO A 107 25.13 -2.85 2.77
N LEU A 108 26.09 -2.00 2.40
CA LEU A 108 26.80 -2.11 1.12
C LEU A 108 27.49 -3.47 0.96
N ILE A 109 28.02 -4.01 2.05
CA ILE A 109 28.67 -5.33 2.11
C ILE A 109 27.75 -6.49 1.69
N TYR A 110 26.43 -6.35 1.90
CA TYR A 110 25.45 -7.39 1.58
C TYR A 110 24.64 -7.08 0.32
N ARG A 111 24.95 -5.99 -0.38
CA ARG A 111 24.17 -5.51 -1.53
C ARG A 111 24.06 -6.54 -2.64
N GLU A 112 25.17 -7.12 -3.06
CA GLU A 112 25.19 -8.12 -4.16
C GLU A 112 24.34 -9.35 -3.81
N LEU A 113 24.54 -9.91 -2.62
CA LEU A 113 23.78 -11.06 -2.14
C LEU A 113 22.29 -10.75 -1.99
N PHE A 114 21.94 -9.54 -1.54
CA PHE A 114 20.56 -9.08 -1.46
C PHE A 114 19.91 -9.02 -2.85
N LEU A 115 20.61 -8.45 -3.84
CA LEU A 115 20.11 -8.35 -5.21
C LEU A 115 19.89 -9.73 -5.83
N GLU A 116 20.80 -10.67 -5.59
CA GLU A 116 20.65 -12.06 -6.04
C GLU A 116 19.40 -12.72 -5.44
N TYR A 117 19.17 -12.57 -4.12
CA TYR A 117 17.96 -13.09 -3.48
C TYR A 117 16.69 -12.40 -3.98
N ARG A 118 16.75 -11.08 -4.19
CA ARG A 118 15.65 -10.30 -4.77
C ARG A 118 15.23 -10.86 -6.10
N ASP A 119 16.18 -11.18 -6.97
CA ASP A 119 15.89 -11.72 -8.29
C ASP A 119 15.24 -13.11 -8.18
N VAL A 120 15.71 -13.96 -7.26
CA VAL A 120 15.05 -15.24 -6.94
C VAL A 120 13.61 -15.02 -6.49
N ILE A 121 13.37 -14.13 -5.52
CA ILE A 121 12.02 -13.83 -5.02
C ILE A 121 11.12 -13.27 -6.13
N ASN A 122 11.66 -12.45 -7.03
CA ASN A 122 10.90 -11.89 -8.14
C ASN A 122 10.41 -12.95 -9.13
N THR A 123 11.13 -14.05 -9.32
CA THR A 123 10.69 -15.19 -10.16
C THR A 123 9.57 -16.03 -9.53
N THR A 124 9.30 -15.89 -8.23
CA THR A 124 8.24 -16.66 -7.57
C THR A 124 6.84 -16.15 -7.95
N SER A 125 5.84 -17.03 -7.86
CA SER A 125 4.42 -16.71 -8.05
C SER A 125 3.77 -16.01 -6.85
N LEU A 126 4.57 -15.56 -5.87
CA LEU A 126 4.07 -14.87 -4.69
C LEU A 126 3.45 -13.51 -5.04
N SER A 127 2.46 -13.07 -4.26
CA SER A 127 1.94 -11.69 -4.33
C SER A 127 3.05 -10.67 -4.04
N GLN A 128 2.99 -9.49 -4.65
CA GLN A 128 3.96 -8.41 -4.44
C GLN A 128 4.22 -8.10 -2.95
N ASN A 129 3.17 -7.91 -2.14
CA ASN A 129 3.32 -7.65 -0.70
C ASN A 129 4.06 -8.77 0.06
N SER A 130 3.93 -10.02 -0.39
CA SER A 130 4.66 -11.14 0.20
C SER A 130 6.13 -11.16 -0.23
N LYS A 131 6.43 -10.79 -1.48
CA LYS A 131 7.80 -10.59 -1.97
C LYS A 131 8.49 -9.48 -1.16
N GLU A 132 7.86 -8.31 -1.08
CA GLU A 132 8.36 -7.16 -0.33
C GLU A 132 8.59 -7.48 1.15
N ARG A 133 7.66 -8.19 1.80
CA ARG A 133 7.86 -8.60 3.20
C ARG A 133 9.09 -9.51 3.36
N LYS A 134 9.32 -10.45 2.45
CA LYS A 134 10.50 -11.34 2.51
C LYS A 134 11.79 -10.54 2.36
N LEU A 135 11.83 -9.63 1.38
CA LEU A 135 12.98 -8.76 1.13
C LEU A 135 13.23 -7.80 2.29
N TRP A 136 12.18 -7.22 2.87
CA TRP A 136 12.28 -6.37 4.04
C TRP A 136 12.87 -7.11 5.25
N ILE A 137 12.42 -8.33 5.52
CA ILE A 137 12.98 -9.16 6.60
C ILE A 137 14.47 -9.45 6.34
N PHE A 138 14.83 -9.73 5.09
CA PHE A 138 16.22 -10.01 4.73
C PHE A 138 17.12 -8.78 4.92
N ALA A 139 16.68 -7.61 4.45
CA ALA A 139 17.39 -6.36 4.62
C ALA A 139 17.57 -6.00 6.10
N LYS A 140 16.52 -6.19 6.93
CA LYS A 140 16.62 -5.95 8.38
C LYS A 140 17.59 -6.92 9.06
N TYR A 141 17.63 -8.17 8.63
CA TYR A 141 18.58 -9.14 9.16
C TYR A 141 20.03 -8.79 8.78
N PHE A 142 20.27 -8.34 7.55
CA PHE A 142 21.58 -7.84 7.15
C PHE A 142 22.03 -6.61 7.94
N GLY A 143 21.13 -5.66 8.21
CA GLY A 143 21.43 -4.55 9.10
C GLY A 143 21.84 -5.01 10.51
N TYR A 144 21.19 -6.05 11.03
CA TYR A 144 21.59 -6.66 12.31
C TYR A 144 22.98 -7.31 12.26
N LEU A 145 23.30 -8.05 11.19
CA LEU A 145 24.60 -8.71 11.04
C LEU A 145 25.74 -7.69 10.94
N GLU A 146 25.54 -6.60 10.19
CA GLU A 146 26.52 -5.52 10.09
C GLU A 146 26.75 -4.85 11.46
N GLN A 147 25.68 -4.59 12.22
CA GLN A 147 25.79 -4.06 13.59
C GLN A 147 26.57 -4.98 14.54
N LYS A 148 26.55 -6.30 14.29
CA LYS A 148 27.34 -7.29 15.04
C LYS A 148 28.76 -7.45 14.51
N GLY A 149 29.17 -6.69 13.50
CA GLY A 149 30.50 -6.75 12.89
C GLY A 149 30.72 -7.99 12.04
N ILE A 150 29.67 -8.70 11.65
CA ILE A 150 29.76 -9.85 10.74
C ILE A 150 29.81 -9.28 9.33
N LEU A 151 30.92 -9.47 8.62
CA LEU A 151 31.13 -8.88 7.29
C LEU A 151 30.92 -9.87 6.15
N LYS A 152 31.05 -11.18 6.43
CA LYS A 152 30.85 -12.26 5.45
C LYS A 152 29.77 -13.21 5.94
N THR A 153 28.96 -13.71 5.01
CA THR A 153 27.88 -14.64 5.34
C THR A 153 28.37 -16.03 5.75
N THR A 154 29.57 -16.41 5.31
CA THR A 154 30.24 -17.65 5.71
C THR A 154 30.59 -17.67 7.19
N ASP A 155 30.76 -16.49 7.78
CA ASP A 155 31.22 -16.31 9.15
C ASP A 155 30.05 -16.11 10.11
N ILE A 156 28.80 -16.26 9.63
CA ILE A 156 27.61 -16.10 10.47
C ILE A 156 27.58 -17.23 11.52
N PRO A 157 27.63 -16.90 12.83
CA PRO A 157 27.51 -17.90 13.88
C PRO A 157 26.15 -18.57 13.89
N PHE A 158 26.10 -19.84 14.30
CA PHE A 158 24.86 -20.61 14.37
C PHE A 158 23.77 -19.91 15.22
N GLN A 159 24.16 -19.24 16.31
CA GLN A 159 23.24 -18.55 17.22
C GLN A 159 22.74 -17.20 16.70
N ALA A 160 23.36 -16.60 15.69
CA ALA A 160 23.09 -15.21 15.29
C ALA A 160 21.62 -14.98 14.90
N ALA A 161 20.99 -15.94 14.23
CA ALA A 161 19.57 -15.86 13.89
C ALA A 161 18.66 -15.92 15.14
N HIS A 162 19.01 -16.72 16.15
CA HIS A 162 18.26 -16.78 17.41
C HIS A 162 18.43 -15.50 18.23
N GLU A 163 19.64 -14.95 18.30
CA GLU A 163 19.91 -13.67 18.96
C GLU A 163 19.15 -12.52 18.29
N TYR A 164 19.14 -12.47 16.95
CA TYR A 164 18.33 -11.52 16.21
C TYR A 164 16.86 -11.63 16.61
N ILE A 165 16.29 -12.84 16.57
CA ILE A 165 14.90 -13.07 16.98
C ILE A 165 14.65 -12.60 18.42
N ASN A 166 15.57 -12.87 19.35
CA ASN A 166 15.44 -12.47 20.75
C ASN A 166 15.53 -10.94 20.93
N SER A 167 16.21 -10.24 20.03
CA SER A 167 16.27 -8.76 20.03
C SER A 167 14.95 -8.10 19.59
N LEU A 168 14.05 -8.83 18.92
CA LEU A 168 12.79 -8.32 18.38
C LEU A 168 11.66 -8.29 19.43
N THR A 169 11.94 -7.85 20.66
CA THR A 169 11.01 -7.92 21.81
C THR A 169 9.73 -7.11 21.65
N SER A 170 9.75 -6.08 20.80
CA SER A 170 8.58 -5.22 20.53
C SER A 170 7.55 -5.84 19.58
N PHE A 171 7.87 -6.96 18.93
CA PHE A 171 6.98 -7.58 17.96
C PHE A 171 6.05 -8.61 18.58
N ALA A 172 4.82 -8.67 18.05
CA ALA A 172 3.87 -9.71 18.43
C ALA A 172 4.41 -11.12 18.09
N PRO A 173 4.08 -12.16 18.87
CA PRO A 173 4.53 -13.54 18.63
C PRO A 173 4.22 -14.06 17.22
N ALA A 174 3.07 -13.68 16.66
CA ALA A 174 2.69 -14.03 15.29
C ALA A 174 3.63 -13.43 14.24
N THR A 175 4.11 -12.20 14.47
CA THR A 175 5.08 -11.54 13.60
C THR A 175 6.45 -12.19 13.73
N ILE A 176 6.90 -12.48 14.96
CA ILE A 176 8.15 -13.24 15.20
C ILE A 176 8.13 -14.58 14.49
N ARG A 177 7.02 -15.31 14.54
CA ARG A 177 6.85 -16.56 13.81
C ARG A 177 7.02 -16.37 12.31
N CYS A 178 6.39 -15.33 11.72
CA CYS A 178 6.56 -15.01 10.31
C CYS A 178 8.03 -14.72 9.97
N ILE A 179 8.73 -13.97 10.82
CA ILE A 179 10.15 -13.65 10.64
C ILE A 179 10.99 -14.93 10.70
N LYS A 180 10.78 -15.82 11.68
CA LYS A 180 11.44 -17.14 11.75
C LYS A 180 11.22 -17.96 10.49
N THR A 181 10.00 -17.99 9.95
CA THR A 181 9.68 -18.75 8.73
C THR A 181 10.45 -18.20 7.54
N VAL A 182 10.49 -16.88 7.38
CA VAL A 182 11.22 -16.25 6.28
C VAL A 182 12.73 -16.41 6.44
N LEU A 183 13.28 -16.24 7.65
CA LEU A 183 14.70 -16.47 7.91
C LEU A 183 15.09 -17.92 7.63
N ARG A 184 14.25 -18.89 8.02
CA ARG A 184 14.48 -20.30 7.66
C ARG A 184 14.62 -20.47 6.15
N GLU A 185 13.71 -19.90 5.37
CA GLU A 185 13.77 -20.00 3.90
C GLU A 185 15.00 -19.29 3.32
N ILE A 186 15.36 -18.12 3.85
CA ILE A 186 16.57 -17.37 3.46
C ILE A 186 17.82 -18.22 3.73
N TYR A 187 17.94 -18.80 4.91
CA TYR A 187 19.08 -19.64 5.27
C TYR A 187 19.13 -20.95 4.46
N ASP A 188 17.99 -21.58 4.19
CA ASP A 188 17.93 -22.75 3.29
C ASP A 188 18.44 -22.38 1.89
N TRP A 189 18.05 -21.21 1.37
CA TRP A 189 18.53 -20.68 0.10
C TRP A 189 20.04 -20.36 0.13
N MET A 190 20.52 -19.61 1.13
CA MET A 190 21.94 -19.28 1.29
C MET A 190 22.79 -20.54 1.40
N PHE A 191 22.33 -21.54 2.16
CA PHE A 191 23.02 -22.81 2.34
C PHE A 191 23.10 -23.61 1.03
N SER A 192 22.03 -23.63 0.23
CA SER A 192 22.03 -24.31 -1.08
C SER A 192 23.05 -23.73 -2.08
N ARG A 193 23.50 -22.49 -1.85
CA ARG A 193 24.52 -21.80 -2.64
C ARG A 193 25.87 -21.66 -1.90
N SER A 194 26.03 -22.35 -0.78
CA SER A 194 27.24 -22.34 0.05
C SER A 194 27.62 -20.96 0.61
N TYR A 195 26.66 -20.03 0.73
CA TYR A 195 26.90 -18.70 1.33
C TYR A 195 26.93 -18.73 2.86
N THR A 196 26.40 -19.77 3.49
CA THR A 196 26.36 -19.98 4.95
C THR A 196 26.62 -21.46 5.26
N PRO A 197 27.29 -21.78 6.38
CA PRO A 197 27.54 -23.17 6.78
C PRO A 197 26.30 -23.92 7.30
N TYR A 198 25.19 -23.23 7.57
CA TYR A 198 24.00 -23.83 8.18
C TYR A 198 22.73 -23.56 7.38
N SER A 199 21.94 -24.61 7.13
CA SER A 199 20.59 -24.46 6.57
C SER A 199 19.63 -23.86 7.59
N GLY A 200 18.56 -23.24 7.10
CA GLY A 200 17.54 -22.66 7.97
C GLY A 200 16.79 -23.73 8.75
N ARG A 201 16.65 -24.94 8.20
CA ARG A 201 16.07 -26.10 8.90
C ARG A 201 16.93 -26.60 10.06
N GLN A 202 18.25 -26.39 10.03
CA GLN A 202 19.10 -26.67 11.19
C GLN A 202 18.92 -25.61 12.28
N ILE A 203 18.87 -24.33 11.90
CA ILE A 203 18.69 -23.21 12.83
C ILE A 203 17.30 -23.23 13.47
N PHE A 204 16.27 -23.29 12.63
CA PHE A 204 14.89 -23.38 13.06
C PHE A 204 14.35 -24.75 12.64
N PRO A 205 14.51 -25.83 13.40
CA PRO A 205 13.96 -27.14 13.04
C PRO A 205 12.43 -27.15 13.16
N MET A 206 11.90 -26.58 14.24
CA MET A 206 10.46 -26.47 14.49
C MET A 206 10.06 -25.03 14.77
N ILE A 207 9.18 -24.47 13.94
CA ILE A 207 8.54 -23.17 14.19
C ILE A 207 7.14 -23.47 14.69
N ARG A 208 6.97 -23.42 16.01
CA ARG A 208 5.68 -23.67 16.64
C ARG A 208 4.70 -22.55 16.28
N LYS A 209 3.46 -22.93 15.99
CA LYS A 209 2.34 -21.99 16.03
C LYS A 209 2.09 -21.67 17.50
N ASP A 210 1.95 -20.39 17.83
CA ASP A 210 1.56 -20.02 19.19
C ASP A 210 0.26 -20.77 19.52
N PRO A 211 0.14 -21.35 20.73
CA PRO A 211 -1.11 -21.97 21.14
C PRO A 211 -2.23 -20.94 20.98
N ARG A 212 -3.43 -21.38 20.57
CA ARG A 212 -4.61 -20.53 20.34
C ARG A 212 -5.14 -19.98 21.67
N ASN A 213 -4.32 -19.25 22.41
CA ASN A 213 -4.62 -18.66 23.70
C ASN A 213 -5.37 -17.32 23.55
N LYS A 214 -5.65 -16.90 22.31
CA LYS A 214 -6.40 -15.68 22.02
C LYS A 214 -7.83 -16.04 21.65
N LEU A 215 -8.78 -15.48 22.38
CA LEU A 215 -10.20 -15.51 22.02
C LEU A 215 -10.37 -14.97 20.59
N LEU A 216 -11.20 -15.65 19.80
CA LEU A 216 -11.55 -15.15 18.47
C LEU A 216 -12.26 -13.81 18.62
N SER A 217 -11.74 -12.79 17.94
CA SER A 217 -12.42 -11.50 17.83
C SER A 217 -13.47 -11.63 16.74
N TYR A 218 -14.72 -11.37 17.09
CA TYR A 218 -15.84 -11.27 16.16
C TYR A 218 -16.81 -10.21 16.68
N TYR A 219 -17.65 -9.68 15.78
CA TYR A 219 -18.74 -8.78 16.15
C TYR A 219 -20.03 -9.58 16.33
N SER A 220 -20.79 -9.29 17.37
CA SER A 220 -22.12 -9.84 17.56
C SER A 220 -23.09 -9.28 16.51
N LYS A 221 -24.27 -9.89 16.36
CA LYS A 221 -25.30 -9.40 15.44
C LYS A 221 -25.75 -7.98 15.82
N GLU A 222 -25.82 -7.71 17.11
CA GLU A 222 -26.20 -6.42 17.68
C GLU A 222 -25.13 -5.36 17.38
N GLU A 223 -23.84 -5.70 17.54
CA GLU A 223 -22.74 -4.80 17.19
C GLU A 223 -22.70 -4.50 15.68
N ILE A 224 -22.93 -5.51 14.82
CA ILE A 224 -23.05 -5.30 13.37
C ILE A 224 -24.23 -4.38 13.06
N GLY A 225 -25.38 -4.59 13.71
CA GLY A 225 -26.55 -3.72 13.58
C GLY A 225 -26.26 -2.28 13.97
N GLN A 226 -25.52 -2.07 15.07
CA GLN A 226 -25.07 -0.74 15.50
C GLN A 226 -24.14 -0.08 14.47
N ILE A 227 -23.17 -0.83 13.94
CA ILE A 227 -22.26 -0.34 12.89
C ILE A 227 -23.04 0.07 11.64
N LEU A 228 -24.00 -0.75 11.20
CA LEU A 228 -24.82 -0.43 10.02
C LEU A 228 -25.70 0.80 10.28
N SER A 229 -26.27 0.93 11.49
CA SER A 229 -27.17 2.03 11.84
C SER A 229 -26.50 3.41 11.92
N CYS A 230 -25.18 3.47 12.14
CA CYS A 230 -24.46 4.74 12.24
C CYS A 230 -23.94 5.26 10.89
N ILE A 231 -24.17 4.51 9.79
CA ILE A 231 -23.72 4.92 8.46
C ILE A 231 -24.76 5.82 7.81
N ASP A 232 -24.35 7.02 7.42
CA ASP A 232 -25.19 7.97 6.70
C ASP A 232 -25.38 7.56 5.23
N THR A 233 -26.43 6.80 4.95
CA THR A 233 -26.79 6.32 3.60
C THR A 233 -27.33 7.40 2.68
N GLU A 234 -27.47 8.66 3.11
CA GLU A 234 -27.82 9.76 2.20
C GLU A 234 -26.60 10.23 1.39
N THR A 235 -25.38 9.89 1.83
CA THR A 235 -24.14 10.24 1.13
C THR A 235 -23.66 9.11 0.20
N PRO A 236 -23.03 9.43 -0.95
CA PRO A 236 -22.40 8.43 -1.82
C PRO A 236 -21.40 7.52 -1.08
N SER A 237 -20.60 8.11 -0.18
CA SER A 237 -19.64 7.39 0.65
C SER A 237 -20.30 6.44 1.65
N GLY A 238 -21.43 6.85 2.26
CA GLY A 238 -22.14 6.01 3.20
C GLY A 238 -22.85 4.85 2.51
N LYS A 239 -23.46 5.07 1.34
CA LYS A 239 -24.02 3.98 0.51
C LYS A 239 -22.95 2.94 0.15
N CYS A 240 -21.77 3.40 -0.25
CA CYS A 240 -20.62 2.53 -0.51
C CYS A 240 -20.22 1.73 0.74
N ALA A 241 -20.00 2.41 1.87
CA ALA A 241 -19.58 1.78 3.12
C ALA A 241 -20.61 0.77 3.64
N TYR A 242 -21.90 1.12 3.60
CA TYR A 242 -23.00 0.24 4.01
C TYR A 242 -23.03 -1.03 3.14
N SER A 243 -22.98 -0.88 1.82
CA SER A 243 -22.95 -1.99 0.87
C SER A 243 -21.74 -2.91 1.08
N MET A 244 -20.55 -2.33 1.28
CA MET A 244 -19.33 -3.08 1.61
C MET A 244 -19.49 -3.87 2.92
N ILE A 245 -20.00 -3.24 3.98
CA ILE A 245 -20.17 -3.90 5.27
C ILE A 245 -21.21 -5.02 5.17
N CYS A 246 -22.28 -4.87 4.39
CA CYS A 246 -23.22 -5.95 4.14
C CYS A 246 -22.54 -7.17 3.47
N LEU A 247 -21.70 -6.96 2.45
CA LEU A 247 -20.96 -8.05 1.81
C LEU A 247 -20.00 -8.76 2.78
N LEU A 248 -19.35 -8.01 3.67
CA LEU A 248 -18.47 -8.55 4.70
C LEU A 248 -19.25 -9.34 5.77
N ALA A 249 -20.33 -8.76 6.29
CA ALA A 249 -21.06 -9.28 7.44
C ALA A 249 -21.98 -10.45 7.08
N TYR A 250 -22.71 -10.37 5.96
CA TYR A 250 -23.69 -11.39 5.57
C TYR A 250 -23.07 -12.53 4.77
N LEU A 251 -22.06 -12.25 3.94
CA LEU A 251 -21.47 -13.27 3.06
C LEU A 251 -20.04 -13.69 3.44
N GLY A 252 -19.41 -13.02 4.41
CA GLY A 252 -18.03 -13.31 4.80
C GLY A 252 -17.03 -13.08 3.67
N MET A 253 -17.36 -12.22 2.71
CA MET A 253 -16.50 -11.92 1.57
C MET A 253 -15.18 -11.32 2.06
N ARG A 254 -14.04 -11.70 1.47
CA ARG A 254 -12.76 -11.07 1.83
C ARG A 254 -12.71 -9.67 1.25
N ALA A 255 -12.19 -8.71 2.02
CA ALA A 255 -12.07 -7.31 1.58
C ALA A 255 -11.40 -7.17 0.20
N GLY A 256 -10.33 -7.93 -0.06
CA GLY A 256 -9.68 -7.92 -1.38
C GLY A 256 -10.62 -8.34 -2.51
N ASP A 257 -11.40 -9.40 -2.31
CA ASP A 257 -12.32 -9.91 -3.33
C ASP A 257 -13.47 -8.91 -3.55
N MET A 258 -14.02 -8.36 -2.47
CA MET A 258 -15.07 -7.34 -2.49
C MET A 258 -14.68 -6.12 -3.32
N ILE A 259 -13.49 -5.54 -3.09
CA ILE A 259 -13.08 -4.34 -3.83
C ILE A 259 -12.79 -4.60 -5.32
N ARG A 260 -12.67 -5.87 -5.73
CA ARG A 260 -12.47 -6.29 -7.13
C ARG A 260 -13.73 -6.89 -7.77
N LEU A 261 -14.86 -6.87 -7.05
CA LEU A 261 -16.11 -7.43 -7.53
C LEU A 261 -16.57 -6.69 -8.80
N LYS A 262 -16.87 -7.44 -9.84
CA LYS A 262 -17.33 -6.91 -11.14
C LYS A 262 -18.82 -7.10 -11.34
N PHE A 263 -19.41 -6.29 -12.21
CA PHE A 263 -20.81 -6.48 -12.60
C PHE A 263 -21.06 -7.86 -13.23
N SER A 264 -20.09 -8.39 -13.97
CA SER A 264 -20.13 -9.73 -14.56
C SER A 264 -20.16 -10.86 -13.53
N ASP A 265 -19.73 -10.59 -12.30
CA ASP A 265 -19.70 -11.60 -11.23
C ASP A 265 -21.09 -11.79 -10.60
N ILE A 266 -22.07 -10.92 -10.92
CA ILE A 266 -23.42 -10.99 -10.35
C ILE A 266 -24.40 -11.54 -11.39
N ASN A 267 -25.02 -12.66 -11.05
CA ASN A 267 -26.15 -13.18 -11.79
C ASN A 267 -27.45 -12.80 -11.06
N TRP A 268 -28.13 -11.77 -11.58
CA TRP A 268 -29.36 -11.22 -11.00
C TRP A 268 -30.56 -12.15 -11.13
N GLU A 269 -30.61 -12.98 -12.17
CA GLU A 269 -31.72 -13.91 -12.43
C GLU A 269 -31.72 -15.06 -11.41
N THR A 270 -30.53 -15.62 -11.16
CA THR A 270 -30.35 -16.73 -10.21
C THR A 270 -30.11 -16.25 -8.78
N GLY A 271 -29.90 -14.93 -8.58
CA GLY A 271 -29.60 -14.36 -7.26
C GLY A 271 -28.27 -14.87 -6.70
N THR A 272 -27.21 -14.88 -7.51
CA THR A 272 -25.89 -15.38 -7.08
C THR A 272 -24.76 -14.44 -7.44
N ILE A 273 -23.67 -14.50 -6.67
CA ILE A 273 -22.39 -13.84 -6.95
C ILE A 273 -21.35 -14.94 -7.18
N HIS A 274 -20.75 -14.98 -8.36
CA HIS A 274 -19.72 -15.95 -8.75
C HIS A 274 -18.42 -15.25 -9.13
N TYR A 275 -17.33 -15.55 -8.43
CA TYR A 275 -16.03 -14.93 -8.68
C TYR A 275 -14.85 -15.85 -8.30
N GLN A 276 -13.68 -15.56 -8.84
CA GLN A 276 -12.43 -16.23 -8.44
C GLN A 276 -11.79 -15.48 -7.27
N GLN A 277 -11.57 -16.17 -6.15
CA GLN A 277 -10.91 -15.59 -4.98
C GLN A 277 -9.47 -15.20 -5.30
N GLN A 278 -9.08 -13.95 -5.04
CA GLN A 278 -7.73 -13.48 -5.36
C GLN A 278 -6.64 -14.16 -4.56
N LYS A 279 -6.90 -14.44 -3.28
CA LYS A 279 -5.86 -14.98 -2.39
C LYS A 279 -5.49 -16.42 -2.74
N THR A 280 -6.48 -17.22 -3.13
CA THR A 280 -6.35 -18.68 -3.28
C THR A 280 -6.46 -19.12 -4.74
N GLY A 281 -7.03 -18.30 -5.63
CA GLY A 281 -7.34 -18.67 -7.01
C GLY A 281 -8.56 -19.59 -7.14
N ASN A 282 -9.25 -19.91 -6.05
CA ASN A 282 -10.39 -20.83 -6.09
C ASN A 282 -11.67 -20.08 -6.52
N PRO A 283 -12.52 -20.68 -7.37
CA PRO A 283 -13.85 -20.15 -7.64
C PRO A 283 -14.73 -20.22 -6.38
N LEU A 284 -15.60 -19.23 -6.20
CA LEU A 284 -16.59 -19.19 -5.13
C LEU A 284 -17.92 -18.68 -5.68
N SER A 285 -19.00 -19.35 -5.30
CA SER A 285 -20.38 -18.89 -5.51
C SER A 285 -21.02 -18.56 -4.16
N LEU A 286 -21.61 -17.38 -4.04
CA LEU A 286 -22.33 -16.90 -2.85
C LEU A 286 -23.76 -16.53 -3.23
N PRO A 287 -24.74 -16.71 -2.32
CA PRO A 287 -26.09 -16.20 -2.55
C PRO A 287 -26.11 -14.66 -2.51
N LEU A 288 -26.90 -14.04 -3.37
CA LEU A 288 -27.20 -12.62 -3.35
C LEU A 288 -28.49 -12.41 -2.54
N THR A 289 -28.36 -12.42 -1.21
CA THR A 289 -29.51 -12.22 -0.31
C THR A 289 -30.02 -10.78 -0.36
N ASP A 290 -31.25 -10.54 0.09
CA ASP A 290 -31.88 -9.22 0.05
C ASP A 290 -31.10 -8.16 0.87
N GLU A 291 -30.53 -8.57 2.01
CA GLU A 291 -29.70 -7.73 2.88
C GLU A 291 -28.42 -7.23 2.19
N VAL A 292 -28.00 -7.90 1.11
CA VAL A 292 -26.85 -7.52 0.28
C VAL A 292 -27.31 -6.86 -1.01
N LYS A 293 -28.32 -7.43 -1.65
CA LYS A 293 -28.86 -7.02 -2.96
C LYS A 293 -29.32 -5.58 -2.96
N TYR A 294 -30.17 -5.18 -2.00
CA TYR A 294 -30.75 -3.84 -2.00
C TYR A 294 -29.72 -2.74 -1.70
N PRO A 295 -28.84 -2.89 -0.69
CA PRO A 295 -27.78 -1.90 -0.49
C PRO A 295 -26.79 -1.81 -1.66
N LEU A 296 -26.48 -2.95 -2.29
CA LEU A 296 -25.62 -2.97 -3.47
C LEU A 296 -26.25 -2.22 -4.63
N LEU A 297 -27.56 -2.41 -4.88
CA LEU A 297 -28.30 -1.68 -5.90
C LEU A 297 -28.40 -0.17 -5.60
N ASP A 298 -28.65 0.21 -4.36
CA ASP A 298 -28.70 1.64 -3.98
C ASP A 298 -27.35 2.32 -4.19
N TYR A 299 -26.25 1.67 -3.78
CA TYR A 299 -24.91 2.18 -4.10
C TYR A 299 -24.69 2.26 -5.62
N ILE A 300 -24.95 1.19 -6.38
CA ILE A 300 -24.72 1.18 -7.84
C ILE A 300 -25.49 2.31 -8.55
N LYS A 301 -26.74 2.57 -8.16
CA LYS A 301 -27.60 3.54 -8.82
C LYS A 301 -27.39 4.96 -8.32
N ASN A 302 -27.16 5.13 -7.02
CA ASN A 302 -27.30 6.42 -6.35
C ASN A 302 -26.05 6.87 -5.59
N GLY A 303 -24.98 6.06 -5.53
CA GLY A 303 -23.76 6.39 -4.80
C GLY A 303 -22.45 6.11 -5.55
N ARG A 304 -22.50 5.36 -6.66
CA ARG A 304 -21.32 5.01 -7.45
C ARG A 304 -20.99 6.14 -8.43
N HIS A 305 -19.79 6.69 -8.31
CA HIS A 305 -19.26 7.65 -9.28
C HIS A 305 -18.98 6.97 -10.64
N GLU A 306 -19.05 7.76 -11.71
CA GLU A 306 -18.46 7.36 -12.99
C GLU A 306 -16.95 7.13 -12.81
N SER A 307 -16.43 6.07 -13.42
CA SER A 307 -15.08 5.58 -13.17
C SER A 307 -14.43 5.14 -14.46
N ALA A 308 -13.11 5.33 -14.56
CA ALA A 308 -12.30 4.82 -15.66
C ALA A 308 -12.24 3.29 -15.72
N ASP A 309 -12.61 2.60 -14.63
CA ASP A 309 -12.75 1.14 -14.57
C ASP A 309 -14.26 0.77 -14.43
N PRO A 310 -15.06 0.86 -15.52
CA PRO A 310 -16.51 0.70 -15.45
C PRO A 310 -16.97 -0.71 -15.09
N GLU A 311 -16.13 -1.73 -15.28
CA GLU A 311 -16.50 -3.12 -15.00
C GLU A 311 -16.58 -3.44 -13.49
N TYR A 312 -15.93 -2.65 -12.64
CA TYR A 312 -15.91 -2.87 -11.19
C TYR A 312 -17.09 -2.19 -10.51
N ILE A 313 -17.68 -2.88 -9.54
CA ILE A 313 -18.80 -2.35 -8.76
C ILE A 313 -18.28 -1.26 -7.81
N PHE A 314 -17.26 -1.58 -7.03
CA PHE A 314 -16.68 -0.66 -6.06
C PHE A 314 -15.55 0.15 -6.67
N VAL A 315 -15.65 1.47 -6.53
CA VAL A 315 -14.67 2.43 -7.03
C VAL A 315 -14.26 3.36 -5.90
N THR A 316 -13.11 4.01 -6.02
CA THR A 316 -12.60 4.98 -5.06
C THR A 316 -13.62 6.11 -4.83
N MET A 317 -13.74 6.54 -3.56
CA MET A 317 -14.70 7.59 -3.16
C MET A 317 -14.22 9.01 -3.48
N TYR A 318 -12.93 9.14 -3.79
CA TYR A 318 -12.30 10.41 -4.11
C TYR A 318 -11.56 10.27 -5.43
N ALA A 319 -11.52 11.35 -6.20
CA ALA A 319 -10.77 11.41 -7.44
C ALA A 319 -9.29 11.04 -7.26
N PRO A 320 -8.68 10.33 -8.22
CA PRO A 320 -9.27 9.87 -9.48
C PRO A 320 -10.23 8.68 -9.28
N TYR A 321 -11.47 8.79 -9.77
CA TYR A 321 -12.49 7.74 -9.64
C TYR A 321 -12.11 6.53 -10.50
N THR A 322 -11.57 5.53 -9.82
CA THR A 322 -10.96 4.32 -10.38
C THR A 322 -11.24 3.15 -9.44
N LYS A 323 -10.94 1.91 -9.84
CA LYS A 323 -10.97 0.77 -8.90
C LYS A 323 -10.02 0.98 -7.72
N PHE A 324 -10.39 0.37 -6.58
CA PHE A 324 -9.62 0.38 -5.33
C PHE A 324 -8.23 -0.25 -5.44
#